data_AF-A0A2H4VN05-F1
#
_entry.id   AF-A0A2H4VN05-F1
#
_cell.length_a   1.000
_cell.length_b   1.000
_cell.length_c   1.000
_cell.angle_alpha   90.00
_cell.angle_beta   90.00
_cell.angle_gamma   90.00
#
_symmetry.space_group_name_H-M   'P 1'
#
loop_
_entity.id
_entity.type
_entity.pdbx_description
1 polymer ?
#
loop_
_entity_poly.entity_id
_entity_poly.type
_entity_poly.pdbx_seq_one_letter_code
_entity_poly.pdbx_strand_id
1 'polypeptide(L)'
;MTIDPFTSSVIGGAIGGFSQEIVRRSWSYGEKWLKNYFKDHNPQAQQKANANGLDFMVELGNRLQILEDKINDDEEMKKCMEHALSDPDFSAILYKAFISSARTSSKEKHKLLAQIVSSRLQAEEDSLKAIVYSMGVDAVPHLSLKHLRILGIMGFFMYISKKIKIPKLSEEEADKWWTKCLLDNLSQLTPIGNVGEIDVNHLSSVSCIIPPSNTIIVGHSAYLTHLGHKENLKSWHSGEFTSTYTGQEIHNMWQPIADARLTSVGLLIGISVYGDLSGNKVDVDEYLNMD
;
A
#
# COMPACT_ATOMS: atom_id res chain seq x y z
N MET A 1 16.21 22.29 20.14
CA MET A 1 16.36 22.41 18.67
C MET A 1 15.07 23.02 18.16
N THR A 2 15.15 24.20 17.60
CA THR A 2 14.04 24.89 16.95
C THR A 2 13.81 24.26 15.59
N ILE A 3 12.64 23.62 15.42
CA ILE A 3 12.10 23.27 14.10
C ILE A 3 12.11 24.56 13.29
N ASP A 4 12.68 24.56 12.09
CA ASP A 4 12.71 25.79 11.30
C ASP A 4 11.26 26.22 10.97
N PRO A 5 10.99 27.53 10.83
CA PRO A 5 9.63 28.05 10.68
C PRO A 5 8.84 27.44 9.52
N PHE A 6 9.51 27.01 8.45
CA PHE A 6 8.89 26.36 7.30
C PHE A 6 8.50 24.92 7.62
N THR A 7 9.37 24.15 8.26
CA THR A 7 9.03 22.81 8.75
C THR A 7 7.94 22.88 9.84
N SER A 8 7.98 23.91 10.68
CA SER A 8 6.94 24.17 11.69
C SER A 8 5.61 24.60 11.07
N SER A 9 5.59 25.27 9.92
CA SER A 9 4.34 25.61 9.22
C SER A 9 3.79 24.46 8.38
N VAL A 10 4.66 23.61 7.84
CA VAL A 10 4.30 22.41 7.08
C VAL A 10 3.74 21.33 8.01
N ILE A 11 4.37 21.14 9.18
CA ILE A 11 3.88 20.22 10.22
C ILE A 11 2.76 20.86 11.07
N GLY A 12 2.78 22.18 11.24
CA GLY A 12 1.81 22.92 12.06
C GLY A 12 0.57 23.42 11.33
N GLY A 13 0.43 23.14 10.02
CA GLY A 13 -0.78 23.44 9.25
C GLY A 13 -1.96 22.51 9.58
N ALA A 14 -1.71 21.41 10.29
CA ALA A 14 -2.74 20.56 10.87
C ALA A 14 -3.21 21.16 12.21
N ILE A 15 -4.53 21.28 12.32
CA ILE A 15 -5.33 21.77 13.44
C ILE A 15 -4.83 21.16 14.77
N GLY A 16 -4.82 21.96 15.86
CA GLY A 16 -4.29 21.52 17.15
C GLY A 16 -4.93 20.22 17.66
N GLY A 17 -4.11 19.26 18.10
CA GLY A 17 -4.56 17.92 18.48
C GLY A 17 -3.41 16.98 18.85
N PHE A 18 -3.72 15.71 19.12
CA PHE A 18 -2.72 14.70 19.50
C PHE A 18 -1.89 14.23 18.29
N SER A 19 -2.48 14.16 17.08
CA SER A 19 -1.75 13.81 15.86
C SER A 19 -0.57 14.76 15.60
N GLN A 20 -0.74 16.06 15.84
CA GLN A 20 0.31 17.06 15.72
C GLN A 20 1.48 16.78 16.67
N GLU A 21 1.20 16.37 17.91
CA GLU A 21 2.24 16.02 18.88
C GLU A 21 3.02 14.76 18.45
N ILE A 22 2.34 13.75 17.91
CA ILE A 22 3.01 12.57 17.32
C ILE A 22 3.96 12.99 16.21
N VAL A 23 3.49 13.78 15.25
CA VAL A 23 4.29 14.21 14.09
C VAL A 23 5.48 15.05 14.56
N ARG A 24 5.26 15.97 15.50
CA ARG A 24 6.32 16.83 16.05
C ARG A 24 7.40 16.02 16.77
N ARG A 25 7.03 15.05 17.61
CA ARG A 25 7.97 14.15 18.28
C ARG A 25 8.72 13.30 17.27
N SER A 26 7.99 12.69 16.34
CA SER A 26 8.55 11.85 15.28
C SER A 26 9.56 12.60 14.42
N TRP A 27 9.27 13.86 14.06
CA TRP A 27 10.21 14.72 13.33
C TRP A 27 11.45 15.05 14.17
N SER A 28 11.27 15.40 15.45
CA SER A 28 12.42 15.71 16.33
C SER A 28 13.39 14.53 16.48
N TYR A 29 12.88 13.30 16.47
CA TYR A 29 13.72 12.10 16.37
C TYR A 29 14.29 11.92 14.97
N GLY A 30 13.46 12.08 13.93
CA GLY A 30 13.81 12.01 12.51
C GLY A 30 14.98 12.88 12.11
N GLU A 31 15.03 14.14 12.55
CA GLU A 31 16.15 15.05 12.27
C GLU A 31 17.49 14.49 12.76
N LYS A 32 17.50 13.91 13.97
CA LYS A 32 18.70 13.28 14.53
C LYS A 32 19.09 12.04 13.73
N TRP A 33 18.10 11.23 13.33
CA TRP A 33 18.32 10.04 12.52
C TRP A 33 18.89 10.39 11.15
N LEU A 34 18.33 11.38 10.45
CA LEU A 34 18.84 11.87 9.16
C LEU A 34 20.27 12.38 9.29
N LYS A 35 20.51 13.26 10.27
CA LYS A 35 21.82 13.84 10.50
C LYS A 35 22.85 12.73 10.72
N ASN A 36 22.52 11.73 11.52
CA ASN A 36 23.44 10.63 11.82
C ASN A 36 23.64 9.70 10.62
N TYR A 37 22.58 9.34 9.90
CA TYR A 37 22.63 8.41 8.77
C TYR A 37 23.37 9.01 7.56
N PHE A 38 23.17 10.30 7.30
CA PHE A 38 23.73 11.01 6.14
C PHE A 38 24.93 11.91 6.46
N LYS A 39 25.48 11.88 7.69
CA LYS A 39 26.53 12.82 8.18
C LYS A 39 27.69 13.04 7.20
N ASP A 40 28.17 11.96 6.58
CA ASP A 40 29.36 11.98 5.71
C ASP A 40 28.99 11.97 4.22
N HIS A 41 27.70 12.06 3.89
CA HIS A 41 27.26 12.16 2.50
C HIS A 41 27.43 13.59 1.98
N ASN A 42 27.46 13.76 0.65
CA ASN A 42 27.56 15.10 0.07
C ASN A 42 26.34 15.99 0.45
N PRO A 43 26.50 17.33 0.51
CA PRO A 43 25.44 18.24 0.95
C PRO A 43 24.14 18.13 0.15
N GLN A 44 24.20 17.85 -1.16
CA GLN A 44 23.00 17.69 -1.99
C GLN A 44 22.21 16.43 -1.61
N ALA A 45 22.90 15.33 -1.30
CA ALA A 45 22.26 14.11 -0.82
C ALA A 45 21.60 14.33 0.55
N GLN A 46 22.25 15.08 1.45
CA GLN A 46 21.65 15.46 2.74
C GLN A 46 20.39 16.32 2.55
N GLN A 47 20.45 17.33 1.68
CA GLN A 47 19.29 18.18 1.37
C GLN A 47 18.13 17.38 0.77
N LYS A 48 18.40 16.49 -0.19
CA LYS A 48 17.37 15.61 -0.77
C LYS A 48 16.79 14.66 0.27
N ALA A 49 17.61 14.10 1.14
CA ALA A 49 17.14 13.23 2.22
C ALA A 49 16.22 13.98 3.20
N ASN A 50 16.55 15.22 3.54
CA ASN A 50 15.67 16.08 4.35
C ASN A 50 14.33 16.35 3.65
N ALA A 51 14.35 16.72 2.36
CA ALA A 51 13.13 16.98 1.59
C ALA A 51 12.23 15.74 1.51
N ASN A 52 12.81 14.58 1.14
CA ASN A 52 12.08 13.32 1.07
C ASN A 52 11.56 12.86 2.45
N GLY A 53 12.33 13.08 3.52
CA GLY A 53 11.90 12.78 4.89
C GLY A 53 10.72 13.66 5.32
N LEU A 54 10.76 14.95 4.98
CA LEU A 54 9.66 15.88 5.25
C LEU A 54 8.40 15.48 4.48
N ASP A 55 8.53 15.10 3.21
CA ASP A 55 7.41 14.62 2.40
C ASP A 55 6.70 13.43 3.06
N PHE A 56 7.46 12.46 3.56
CA PHE A 56 6.90 11.34 4.32
C PHE A 56 6.20 11.78 5.60
N MET A 57 6.75 12.73 6.35
CA MET A 57 6.09 13.25 7.56
C MET A 57 4.78 13.98 7.27
N VAL A 58 4.69 14.68 6.14
CA VAL A 58 3.44 15.30 5.70
C VAL A 58 2.39 14.22 5.43
N GLU A 59 2.74 13.16 4.70
CA GLU A 59 1.82 12.05 4.44
C GLU A 59 1.41 11.32 5.73
N LEU A 60 2.35 11.11 6.67
CA LEU A 60 2.05 10.52 7.97
C LEU A 60 1.11 11.42 8.79
N GLY A 61 1.36 12.73 8.82
CA GLY A 61 0.50 13.70 9.51
C GLY A 61 -0.93 13.71 8.96
N ASN A 62 -1.09 13.73 7.64
CA ASN A 62 -2.41 13.66 7.01
C ASN A 62 -3.18 12.39 7.40
N ARG A 63 -2.49 11.24 7.47
CA ARG A 63 -3.13 9.97 7.85
C ARG A 63 -3.48 9.93 9.33
N LEU A 64 -2.63 10.45 10.20
CA LEU A 64 -2.90 10.56 11.63
C LEU A 64 -4.05 11.53 11.92
N GLN A 65 -4.20 12.61 11.15
CA GLN A 65 -5.35 13.51 11.25
C GLN A 65 -6.65 12.78 10.89
N ILE A 66 -6.67 12.07 9.75
CA ILE A 66 -7.84 11.26 9.34
C ILE A 66 -8.19 10.23 10.41
N LEU A 67 -7.18 9.66 11.08
CA LEU A 67 -7.39 8.72 12.18
C LEU A 67 -7.96 9.42 13.42
N GLU A 68 -7.40 10.56 13.82
CA GLU A 68 -7.89 11.38 14.93
C GLU A 68 -9.36 11.78 14.73
N ASP A 69 -9.72 12.19 13.51
CA ASP A 69 -11.10 12.55 13.15
C ASP A 69 -12.07 11.36 13.24
N LYS A 70 -11.59 10.12 13.01
CA LYS A 70 -12.41 8.90 13.09
C LYS A 70 -12.64 8.43 14.51
N ILE A 71 -11.67 8.60 15.40
CA ILE A 71 -11.72 8.08 16.77
C ILE A 71 -12.55 8.99 17.70
N ASN A 72 -12.94 10.20 17.26
CA ASN A 72 -13.99 11.04 17.83
C ASN A 72 -14.15 10.98 19.38
N ASP A 73 -13.16 11.54 20.08
CA ASP A 73 -13.04 11.56 21.56
C ASP A 73 -12.86 10.21 22.28
N ASP A 74 -12.48 9.15 21.58
CA ASP A 74 -12.00 7.91 22.19
C ASP A 74 -10.64 8.13 22.89
N GLU A 75 -10.71 8.51 24.16
CA GLU A 75 -9.56 8.76 25.02
C GLU A 75 -8.71 7.51 25.29
N GLU A 76 -9.30 6.29 25.20
CA GLU A 76 -8.52 5.06 25.33
C GLU A 76 -7.65 4.85 24.10
N MET A 77 -8.22 5.01 22.91
CA MET A 77 -7.46 4.92 21.65
C MET A 77 -6.37 5.99 21.57
N LYS A 78 -6.66 7.24 21.97
CA LYS A 78 -5.64 8.31 22.05
C LYS A 78 -4.48 7.91 22.98
N LYS A 79 -4.78 7.37 24.17
CA LYS A 79 -3.75 6.87 25.10
C LYS A 79 -2.96 5.70 24.53
N CYS A 80 -3.61 4.75 23.86
CA CYS A 80 -2.92 3.62 23.21
C CYS A 80 -1.91 4.12 22.18
N MET A 81 -2.30 5.09 21.35
CA MET A 81 -1.40 5.70 20.37
C MET A 81 -0.28 6.52 21.02
N GLU A 82 -0.53 7.20 22.14
CA GLU A 82 0.51 7.88 22.93
C GLU A 82 1.56 6.90 23.47
N HIS A 83 1.09 5.75 23.99
CA HIS A 83 1.96 4.72 24.54
C HIS A 83 2.78 4.04 23.44
N ALA A 84 2.21 3.84 22.26
CA ALA A 84 2.92 3.27 21.13
C ALA A 84 4.14 4.11 20.69
N LEU A 85 4.18 5.42 20.95
CA LEU A 85 5.42 6.21 20.72
C LEU A 85 6.57 5.85 21.67
N SER A 86 6.26 5.24 22.79
CA SER A 86 7.23 4.75 23.78
C SER A 86 7.57 3.27 23.58
N ASP A 87 6.84 2.57 22.70
CA ASP A 87 7.12 1.19 22.32
C ASP A 87 8.41 1.10 21.47
N PRO A 88 9.41 0.31 21.88
CA PRO A 88 10.63 0.11 21.11
C PRO A 88 10.39 -0.43 19.70
N ASP A 89 9.40 -1.32 19.51
CA ASP A 89 9.11 -1.88 18.19
C ASP A 89 8.56 -0.81 17.25
N PHE A 90 7.55 -0.04 17.69
CA PHE A 90 7.04 1.09 16.93
C PHE A 90 8.14 2.12 16.62
N SER A 91 9.00 2.44 17.58
CA SER A 91 10.13 3.37 17.36
C SER A 91 11.06 2.87 16.25
N ALA A 92 11.37 1.58 16.24
CA ALA A 92 12.19 0.96 15.20
C ALA A 92 11.50 0.96 13.83
N ILE A 93 10.20 0.69 13.78
CA ILE A 93 9.39 0.73 12.55
C ILE A 93 9.34 2.17 11.99
N LEU A 94 9.08 3.16 12.84
CA LEU A 94 9.08 4.57 12.46
C LEU A 94 10.46 4.99 11.91
N TYR A 95 11.55 4.62 12.59
CA TYR A 95 12.90 4.86 12.11
C TYR A 95 13.14 4.27 10.71
N LYS A 96 12.80 2.98 10.50
CA LYS A 96 12.98 2.28 9.23
C LYS A 96 12.17 2.94 8.11
N ALA A 97 10.90 3.25 8.35
CA ALA A 97 10.03 3.93 7.39
C ALA A 97 10.57 5.32 7.04
N PHE A 98 10.99 6.09 8.05
CA PHE A 98 11.52 7.43 7.87
C PHE A 98 12.80 7.42 7.02
N ILE A 99 13.79 6.60 7.38
CA ILE A 99 15.06 6.51 6.64
C ILE A 99 14.84 5.97 5.23
N SER A 100 13.95 4.99 5.06
CA SER A 100 13.62 4.45 3.74
C SER A 100 12.95 5.49 2.84
N SER A 101 12.02 6.28 3.37
CA SER A 101 11.42 7.40 2.65
C SER A 101 12.44 8.45 2.27
N ALA A 102 13.36 8.81 3.19
CA ALA A 102 14.41 9.79 2.92
C ALA A 102 15.32 9.40 1.72
N ARG A 103 15.50 8.10 1.48
CA ARG A 103 16.34 7.54 0.41
C ARG A 103 15.67 7.54 -0.97
N THR A 104 14.40 7.92 -1.10
CA THR A 104 13.66 7.86 -2.36
C THR A 104 12.79 9.09 -2.57
N SER A 105 12.63 9.52 -3.82
CA SER A 105 11.70 10.58 -4.21
C SER A 105 10.32 10.07 -4.64
N SER A 106 10.04 8.77 -4.49
CA SER A 106 8.74 8.19 -4.85
C SER A 106 7.69 8.56 -3.83
N LYS A 107 6.72 9.39 -4.26
CA LYS A 107 5.58 9.80 -3.45
C LYS A 107 4.67 8.64 -3.08
N GLU A 108 4.56 7.64 -3.97
CA GLU A 108 3.79 6.42 -3.72
C GLU A 108 4.38 5.62 -2.55
N LYS A 109 5.71 5.52 -2.48
CA LYS A 109 6.38 4.89 -1.33
C LYS A 109 6.19 5.68 -0.04
N HIS A 110 6.26 7.02 -0.10
CA HIS A 110 6.02 7.87 1.07
C HIS A 110 4.60 7.66 1.62
N LYS A 111 3.59 7.68 0.75
CA LYS A 111 2.18 7.42 1.10
C LYS A 111 1.96 6.04 1.69
N LEU A 112 2.55 5.01 1.07
CA LEU A 112 2.40 3.63 1.51
C LEU A 112 3.10 3.38 2.86
N LEU A 113 4.33 3.88 3.04
CA LEU A 113 5.02 3.78 4.33
C LEU A 113 4.28 4.55 5.41
N ALA A 114 3.76 5.73 5.11
CA ALA A 114 2.94 6.49 6.05
C ALA A 114 1.67 5.72 6.44
N GLN A 115 1.03 5.03 5.49
CA GLN A 115 -0.11 4.16 5.75
C GLN A 115 0.24 3.05 6.73
N ILE A 116 1.28 2.28 6.41
CA ILE A 116 1.70 1.13 7.22
C ILE A 116 2.07 1.57 8.64
N VAL A 117 2.79 2.68 8.79
CA VAL A 117 3.14 3.23 10.12
C VAL A 117 1.89 3.66 10.88
N SER A 118 0.94 4.37 10.24
CA SER A 118 -0.30 4.80 10.89
C SER A 118 -1.22 3.62 11.27
N SER A 119 -1.21 2.54 10.49
CA SER A 119 -1.95 1.32 10.82
C SER A 119 -1.26 0.52 11.94
N ARG A 120 0.08 0.46 11.94
CA ARG A 120 0.84 -0.17 13.03
C ARG A 120 0.57 0.49 14.38
N LEU A 121 0.36 1.81 14.40
CA LEU A 121 0.04 2.58 15.61
C LEU A 121 -1.29 2.15 16.26
N GLN A 122 -2.21 1.56 15.49
CA GLN A 122 -3.50 1.06 15.97
C GLN A 122 -3.48 -0.44 16.30
N ALA A 123 -2.42 -1.15 15.92
CA ALA A 123 -2.30 -2.58 16.12
C ALA A 123 -1.77 -2.89 17.53
N GLU A 124 -2.41 -3.85 18.20
CA GLU A 124 -1.92 -4.41 19.46
C GLU A 124 -0.50 -4.99 19.27
N GLU A 125 0.32 -4.83 20.31
CA GLU A 125 1.67 -5.39 20.36
C GLU A 125 1.65 -6.92 20.11
N ASP A 126 2.65 -7.42 19.35
CA ASP A 126 2.81 -8.84 18.98
C ASP A 126 1.63 -9.48 18.22
N SER A 127 0.61 -8.71 17.84
CA SER A 127 -0.48 -9.19 16.98
C SER A 127 0.02 -9.53 15.58
N LEU A 128 -0.68 -10.42 14.87
CA LEU A 128 -0.37 -10.73 13.46
C LEU A 128 -0.34 -9.46 12.61
N LYS A 129 -1.22 -8.50 12.88
CA LYS A 129 -1.23 -7.19 12.21
C LYS A 129 0.06 -6.42 12.46
N ALA A 130 0.49 -6.31 13.71
CA ALA A 130 1.74 -5.64 14.05
C ALA A 130 2.94 -6.27 13.30
N ILE A 131 2.99 -7.61 13.26
CA ILE A 131 4.02 -8.36 12.52
C ILE A 131 3.97 -8.04 11.02
N VAL A 132 2.79 -8.12 10.40
CA VAL A 132 2.61 -7.88 8.96
C VAL A 132 2.94 -6.43 8.60
N TYR A 133 2.55 -5.45 9.41
CA TYR A 133 2.92 -4.05 9.20
C TYR A 133 4.43 -3.84 9.32
N SER A 134 5.09 -4.46 10.30
CA SER A 134 6.55 -4.40 10.46
C SER A 134 7.28 -4.96 9.23
N MET A 135 6.87 -6.14 8.75
CA MET A 135 7.40 -6.74 7.52
C MET A 135 7.09 -5.90 6.27
N GLY A 136 5.94 -5.23 6.23
CA GLY A 136 5.58 -4.30 5.17
C GLY A 136 6.54 -3.12 5.06
N VAL A 137 6.92 -2.51 6.19
CA VAL A 137 7.93 -1.43 6.22
C VAL A 137 9.28 -1.89 5.69
N ASP A 138 9.66 -3.14 5.96
CA ASP A 138 10.89 -3.72 5.44
C ASP A 138 10.82 -4.02 3.92
N ALA A 139 9.67 -4.44 3.40
CA ALA A 139 9.52 -4.82 1.99
C ALA A 139 9.42 -3.62 1.03
N VAL A 140 8.62 -2.60 1.37
CA VAL A 140 8.31 -1.44 0.49
C VAL A 140 9.53 -0.74 -0.10
N PRO A 141 10.63 -0.48 0.64
CA PRO A 141 11.82 0.18 0.11
C PRO A 141 12.42 -0.56 -1.09
N HIS A 142 12.26 -1.89 -1.14
CA HIS A 142 12.79 -2.77 -2.18
C HIS A 142 11.84 -2.98 -3.36
N LEU A 143 10.66 -2.35 -3.38
CA LEU A 143 9.72 -2.46 -4.49
C LEU A 143 9.87 -1.32 -5.48
N SER A 144 9.71 -1.56 -6.78
CA SER A 144 9.59 -0.50 -7.78
C SER A 144 8.13 -0.07 -7.90
N LEU A 145 7.84 1.06 -8.55
CA LEU A 145 6.46 1.44 -8.84
C LEU A 145 5.73 0.36 -9.68
N LYS A 146 6.46 -0.30 -10.59
CA LYS A 146 5.96 -1.47 -11.32
C LYS A 146 5.52 -2.58 -10.36
N HIS A 147 6.38 -2.96 -9.40
CA HIS A 147 6.05 -3.98 -8.40
C HIS A 147 4.84 -3.60 -7.55
N LEU A 148 4.73 -2.33 -7.15
CA LEU A 148 3.56 -1.82 -6.42
C LEU A 148 2.28 -1.97 -7.25
N ARG A 149 2.31 -1.58 -8.53
CA ARG A 149 1.16 -1.72 -9.45
C ARG A 149 0.76 -3.18 -9.64
N ILE A 150 1.72 -4.09 -9.81
CA ILE A 150 1.47 -5.54 -9.88
C ILE A 150 0.71 -6.01 -8.63
N LEU A 151 1.22 -5.68 -7.43
CA LEU A 151 0.57 -6.07 -6.17
C LEU A 151 -0.82 -5.44 -6.02
N GLY A 152 -1.00 -4.18 -6.44
CA GLY A 152 -2.29 -3.51 -6.45
C GLY A 152 -3.34 -4.23 -7.30
N ILE A 153 -2.95 -4.64 -8.51
CA ILE A 153 -3.82 -5.38 -9.43
C ILE A 153 -4.11 -6.79 -8.89
N MET A 154 -3.10 -7.48 -8.33
CA MET A 154 -3.31 -8.77 -7.66
C MET A 154 -4.28 -8.63 -6.48
N GLY A 155 -4.11 -7.61 -5.64
CA GLY A 155 -4.99 -7.32 -4.51
C GLY A 155 -6.44 -7.08 -4.96
N PHE A 156 -6.61 -6.36 -6.06
CA PHE A 156 -7.93 -6.17 -6.66
C PHE A 156 -8.57 -7.50 -7.07
N PHE A 157 -7.92 -8.26 -7.95
CA PHE A 157 -8.52 -9.47 -8.50
C PHE A 157 -8.72 -10.56 -7.43
N MET A 158 -7.75 -10.75 -6.53
CA MET A 158 -7.79 -11.85 -5.57
C MET A 158 -8.70 -11.56 -4.37
N TYR A 159 -8.95 -10.30 -4.03
CA TYR A 159 -9.66 -9.94 -2.78
C TYR A 159 -10.79 -8.92 -3.00
N ILE A 160 -10.50 -7.75 -3.56
CA ILE A 160 -11.50 -6.65 -3.64
C ILE A 160 -12.65 -6.99 -4.60
N SER A 161 -12.33 -7.57 -5.76
CA SER A 161 -13.32 -7.94 -6.79
C SER A 161 -14.42 -8.88 -6.25
N LYS A 162 -14.08 -9.71 -5.26
CA LYS A 162 -14.99 -10.67 -4.63
C LYS A 162 -16.13 -9.95 -3.91
N LYS A 163 -15.85 -8.80 -3.30
CA LYS A 163 -16.84 -7.97 -2.58
C LYS A 163 -17.73 -7.13 -3.50
N ILE A 164 -17.39 -7.01 -4.80
CA ILE A 164 -18.21 -6.24 -5.76
C ILE A 164 -19.59 -6.89 -5.92
N LYS A 165 -20.63 -6.10 -5.64
CA LYS A 165 -22.02 -6.50 -5.85
C LYS A 165 -22.36 -6.37 -7.32
N ILE A 166 -22.60 -7.50 -7.98
CA ILE A 166 -23.01 -7.51 -9.39
C ILE A 166 -24.51 -7.16 -9.44
N PRO A 167 -24.91 -6.14 -10.22
CA PRO A 167 -26.32 -5.87 -10.46
C PRO A 167 -26.98 -7.01 -11.25
N LYS A 168 -28.30 -7.14 -11.17
CA LYS A 168 -29.04 -8.07 -12.04
C LYS A 168 -29.06 -7.49 -13.45
N LEU A 169 -28.32 -8.09 -14.37
CA LEU A 169 -28.15 -7.65 -15.75
C LEU A 169 -28.50 -8.80 -16.73
N SER A 170 -28.91 -8.45 -17.94
CA SER A 170 -28.86 -9.40 -19.05
C SER A 170 -27.41 -9.77 -19.41
N GLU A 171 -27.25 -10.83 -20.18
CA GLU A 171 -25.95 -11.32 -20.64
C GLU A 171 -25.14 -10.26 -21.41
N GLU A 172 -25.77 -9.51 -22.32
CA GLU A 172 -25.12 -8.43 -23.08
C GLU A 172 -24.74 -7.23 -22.20
N GLU A 173 -25.59 -6.88 -21.24
CA GLU A 173 -25.34 -5.77 -20.32
C GLU A 173 -24.24 -6.11 -19.30
N ALA A 174 -24.11 -7.38 -18.92
CA ALA A 174 -23.10 -7.86 -17.99
C ALA A 174 -21.68 -7.64 -18.51
N ASP A 175 -21.45 -7.85 -19.81
CA ASP A 175 -20.13 -7.69 -20.44
C ASP A 175 -19.67 -6.23 -20.43
N LYS A 176 -20.54 -5.32 -20.91
CA LYS A 176 -20.29 -3.87 -20.90
C LYS A 176 -20.10 -3.34 -19.49
N TRP A 177 -20.91 -3.81 -18.54
CA TRP A 177 -20.82 -3.40 -17.14
C TRP A 177 -19.50 -3.85 -16.52
N TRP A 178 -19.07 -5.10 -16.75
CA TRP A 178 -17.80 -5.59 -16.25
C TRP A 178 -16.60 -4.88 -16.86
N THR A 179 -16.60 -4.65 -18.18
CA THR A 179 -15.56 -3.88 -18.86
C THR A 179 -15.43 -2.50 -18.22
N LYS A 180 -16.55 -1.79 -18.02
CA LYS A 180 -16.55 -0.50 -17.33
C LYS A 180 -16.04 -0.61 -15.89
N CYS A 181 -16.54 -1.58 -15.12
CA CYS A 181 -16.11 -1.80 -13.74
C CYS A 181 -14.59 -2.03 -13.63
N LEU A 182 -14.02 -2.86 -14.51
CA LEU A 182 -12.58 -3.10 -14.52
C LEU A 182 -11.79 -1.85 -14.93
N LEU A 183 -12.26 -1.09 -15.91
CA LEU A 183 -11.62 0.16 -16.32
C LEU A 183 -11.63 1.22 -15.21
N ASP A 184 -12.78 1.39 -14.55
CA ASP A 184 -12.97 2.34 -13.45
C ASP A 184 -12.01 2.02 -12.28
N ASN A 185 -11.75 0.74 -12.01
CA ASN A 185 -10.92 0.32 -10.88
C ASN A 185 -9.43 0.14 -11.21
N LEU A 186 -9.07 -0.16 -12.46
CA LEU A 186 -7.71 -0.60 -12.82
C LEU A 186 -6.95 0.37 -13.73
N SER A 187 -7.62 1.32 -14.38
CA SER A 187 -6.96 2.26 -15.31
C SER A 187 -5.82 3.05 -14.65
N GLN A 188 -5.99 3.52 -13.42
CA GLN A 188 -4.96 4.27 -12.67
C GLN A 188 -3.75 3.42 -12.25
N LEU A 189 -3.86 2.09 -12.29
CA LEU A 189 -2.76 1.16 -12.02
C LEU A 189 -1.93 0.86 -13.27
N THR A 190 -2.32 1.39 -14.43
CA THR A 190 -1.59 1.28 -15.70
C THR A 190 -0.93 2.62 -16.08
N PRO A 191 0.19 2.64 -16.83
CA PRO A 191 0.92 1.50 -17.41
C PRO A 191 1.70 0.69 -16.37
N ILE A 192 1.88 -0.61 -16.61
CA ILE A 192 2.71 -1.49 -15.78
C ILE A 192 4.06 -1.73 -16.45
N GLY A 193 4.05 -1.79 -17.79
CA GLY A 193 5.19 -2.19 -18.60
C GLY A 193 5.43 -3.70 -18.58
N ASN A 194 6.50 -4.14 -19.25
CA ASN A 194 6.80 -5.56 -19.37
C ASN A 194 7.12 -6.19 -18.00
N VAL A 195 6.45 -7.29 -17.68
CA VAL A 195 6.67 -8.07 -16.46
C VAL A 195 7.33 -9.37 -16.86
N GLY A 196 8.56 -9.57 -16.37
CA GLY A 196 9.35 -10.76 -16.64
C GLY A 196 9.51 -11.63 -15.39
N GLU A 197 10.15 -12.79 -15.58
CA GLU A 197 10.47 -13.73 -14.50
C GLU A 197 11.27 -13.09 -13.36
N ILE A 198 12.15 -12.12 -13.68
CA ILE A 198 12.93 -11.40 -12.68
C ILE A 198 12.06 -10.57 -11.73
N ASP A 199 10.95 -10.00 -12.22
CA ASP A 199 10.01 -9.24 -11.39
C ASP A 199 9.29 -10.19 -10.41
N VAL A 200 8.91 -11.39 -10.88
CA VAL A 200 8.26 -12.44 -10.07
C VAL A 200 9.21 -12.96 -8.99
N ASN A 201 10.43 -13.32 -9.37
CA ASN A 201 11.45 -13.80 -8.44
C ASN A 201 11.80 -12.73 -7.40
N HIS A 202 11.90 -11.47 -7.82
CA HIS A 202 12.13 -10.36 -6.90
C HIS A 202 10.98 -10.22 -5.91
N LEU A 203 9.72 -10.15 -6.37
CA LEU A 203 8.53 -10.08 -5.52
C LEU A 203 8.45 -11.24 -4.53
N SER A 204 8.86 -12.44 -4.93
CA SER A 204 8.95 -13.60 -4.04
C SER A 204 10.07 -13.44 -3.00
N SER A 205 11.26 -12.96 -3.41
CA SER A 205 12.42 -12.78 -2.53
C SER A 205 12.18 -11.76 -1.42
N VAL A 206 11.34 -10.75 -1.67
CA VAL A 206 10.92 -9.77 -0.66
C VAL A 206 9.62 -10.17 0.04
N SER A 207 9.25 -11.45 -0.07
CA SER A 207 8.10 -12.07 0.61
C SER A 207 6.75 -11.42 0.28
N CYS A 208 6.58 -10.81 -0.90
CA CYS A 208 5.28 -10.27 -1.32
C CYS A 208 4.41 -11.32 -2.01
N ILE A 209 5.00 -12.28 -2.71
CA ILE A 209 4.25 -13.34 -3.39
C ILE A 209 4.81 -14.72 -3.08
N ILE A 210 3.92 -15.70 -3.07
CA ILE A 210 4.28 -17.11 -3.22
C ILE A 210 4.28 -17.38 -4.73
N PRO A 211 5.44 -17.69 -5.34
CA PRO A 211 5.53 -17.91 -6.77
C PRO A 211 4.75 -19.16 -7.17
N PRO A 212 4.42 -19.31 -8.47
CA PRO A 212 3.84 -20.54 -8.98
C PRO A 212 4.69 -21.74 -8.56
N SER A 213 4.12 -22.70 -7.85
CA SER A 213 4.82 -23.96 -7.62
C SER A 213 4.79 -24.77 -8.92
N ASN A 214 5.90 -25.39 -9.32
CA ASN A 214 5.93 -26.38 -10.42
C ASN A 214 4.98 -27.58 -10.19
N THR A 215 4.37 -27.69 -9.00
CA THR A 215 3.15 -28.46 -8.76
C THR A 215 1.94 -27.73 -9.34
N ILE A 216 1.49 -28.22 -10.50
CA ILE A 216 0.18 -27.95 -11.10
C ILE A 216 -0.87 -27.85 -10.00
N ILE A 217 -1.57 -26.71 -9.91
CA ILE A 217 -3.00 -26.58 -9.60
C ILE A 217 -3.40 -25.10 -9.81
N VAL A 218 -4.22 -24.87 -10.86
CA VAL A 218 -4.99 -23.68 -11.29
C VAL A 218 -4.34 -22.61 -12.19
N GLY A 219 -3.38 -23.00 -13.04
CA GLY A 219 -2.90 -22.18 -14.16
C GLY A 219 -3.98 -21.89 -15.19
N HIS A 220 -4.03 -20.64 -15.67
CA HIS A 220 -4.98 -20.08 -16.66
C HIS A 220 -6.45 -19.94 -16.21
N SER A 221 -6.90 -20.84 -15.32
CA SER A 221 -8.24 -20.79 -14.72
C SER A 221 -8.33 -19.61 -13.75
N ALA A 222 -7.41 -19.36 -12.82
CA ALA A 222 -7.65 -18.36 -11.76
C ALA A 222 -8.07 -16.94 -12.22
N TYR A 223 -7.54 -16.37 -13.31
CA TYR A 223 -7.99 -15.06 -13.83
C TYR A 223 -9.41 -15.11 -14.43
N LEU A 224 -9.67 -16.04 -15.35
CA LEU A 224 -10.97 -16.21 -16.00
C LEU A 224 -12.03 -16.85 -15.07
N THR A 225 -11.59 -17.65 -14.10
CA THR A 225 -12.36 -18.32 -13.07
C THR A 225 -12.64 -17.36 -11.92
N HIS A 226 -11.72 -16.48 -11.48
CA HIS A 226 -12.08 -15.41 -10.54
C HIS A 226 -13.02 -14.38 -11.17
N LEU A 227 -12.89 -14.13 -12.47
CA LEU A 227 -13.82 -13.30 -13.23
C LEU A 227 -15.09 -14.04 -13.67
N GLY A 228 -15.15 -15.38 -13.54
CA GLY A 228 -16.22 -16.22 -14.11
C GLY A 228 -16.98 -17.11 -13.13
N HIS A 229 -16.53 -17.29 -11.88
CA HIS A 229 -17.14 -18.21 -10.90
C HIS A 229 -18.16 -17.59 -9.93
N LYS A 230 -18.57 -16.34 -10.11
CA LYS A 230 -19.90 -15.99 -9.60
C LYS A 230 -20.87 -16.70 -10.54
N GLU A 231 -21.75 -17.55 -10.01
CA GLU A 231 -22.69 -18.43 -10.74
C GLU A 231 -23.55 -17.71 -11.82
N ASN A 232 -23.46 -16.39 -11.91
CA ASN A 232 -24.07 -15.50 -12.91
C ASN A 232 -23.13 -15.05 -14.05
N LEU A 233 -21.90 -15.57 -14.18
CA LEU A 233 -20.90 -15.13 -15.18
C LEU A 233 -20.61 -16.14 -16.30
N LYS A 234 -21.58 -17.01 -16.61
CA LYS A 234 -21.47 -17.94 -17.74
C LYS A 234 -21.24 -17.26 -19.11
N SER A 235 -21.32 -15.93 -19.18
CA SER A 235 -21.32 -15.16 -20.41
C SER A 235 -20.33 -14.00 -20.51
N TRP A 236 -19.40 -13.82 -19.55
CA TRP A 236 -18.42 -12.74 -19.69
C TRP A 236 -17.42 -13.06 -20.80
N HIS A 237 -17.40 -12.23 -21.84
CA HIS A 237 -16.47 -12.34 -22.94
C HIS A 237 -15.35 -11.32 -22.71
N SER A 238 -14.24 -11.78 -22.12
CA SER A 238 -13.09 -10.92 -21.83
C SER A 238 -12.51 -10.15 -23.04
N GLY A 239 -12.96 -10.46 -24.27
CA GLY A 239 -12.58 -9.81 -25.52
C GLY A 239 -12.77 -8.30 -25.51
N GLU A 240 -13.88 -7.76 -24.98
CA GLU A 240 -14.08 -6.30 -24.98
C GLU A 240 -13.04 -5.61 -24.07
N PHE A 241 -12.89 -6.08 -22.83
CA PHE A 241 -11.90 -5.54 -21.90
C PHE A 241 -10.46 -5.71 -22.41
N THR A 242 -10.09 -6.92 -22.87
CA THR A 242 -8.74 -7.21 -23.38
C THR A 242 -8.43 -6.49 -24.69
N SER A 243 -9.43 -5.91 -25.38
CA SER A 243 -9.19 -5.02 -26.52
C SER A 243 -8.77 -3.61 -26.12
N THR A 244 -9.03 -3.21 -24.87
CA THR A 244 -8.63 -1.89 -24.33
C THR A 244 -7.14 -1.86 -23.95
N TYR A 245 -6.55 -0.66 -23.91
CA TYR A 245 -5.16 -0.48 -23.47
C TYR A 245 -4.90 -1.07 -22.08
N THR A 246 -5.76 -0.75 -21.11
CA THR A 246 -5.69 -1.27 -19.73
C THR A 246 -5.79 -2.80 -19.71
N GLY A 247 -6.72 -3.37 -20.48
CA GLY A 247 -6.90 -4.81 -20.54
C GLY A 247 -5.71 -5.53 -21.14
N GLN A 248 -5.07 -4.97 -22.17
CA GLN A 248 -3.85 -5.52 -22.76
C GLN A 248 -2.67 -5.48 -21.79
N GLU A 249 -2.44 -4.35 -21.11
CA GLU A 249 -1.38 -4.21 -20.10
C GLU A 249 -1.55 -5.25 -18.98
N ILE A 250 -2.78 -5.41 -18.47
CA ILE A 250 -3.07 -6.37 -17.40
C ILE A 250 -2.94 -7.80 -17.90
N HIS A 251 -3.46 -8.11 -19.10
CA HIS A 251 -3.35 -9.44 -19.69
C HIS A 251 -1.88 -9.86 -19.85
N ASN A 252 -1.04 -8.97 -20.37
CA ASN A 252 0.38 -9.22 -20.56
C ASN A 252 1.12 -9.40 -19.23
N MET A 253 0.83 -8.55 -18.25
CA MET A 253 1.39 -8.65 -16.91
C MET A 253 0.97 -9.93 -16.19
N TRP A 254 -0.26 -10.41 -16.42
CA TRP A 254 -0.81 -11.53 -15.67
C TRP A 254 -0.18 -12.88 -16.02
N GLN A 255 0.28 -13.08 -17.26
CA GLN A 255 0.86 -14.34 -17.72
C GLN A 255 1.98 -14.87 -16.80
N PRO A 256 3.03 -14.10 -16.46
CA PRO A 256 4.11 -14.59 -15.58
C PRO A 256 3.70 -14.81 -14.11
N ILE A 257 2.56 -14.27 -13.67
CA ILE A 257 2.11 -14.32 -12.26
C ILE A 257 0.78 -15.07 -12.06
N ALA A 258 0.27 -15.74 -13.09
CA ALA A 258 -1.10 -16.25 -13.10
C ALA A 258 -1.43 -17.19 -11.94
N ASP A 259 -0.42 -17.91 -11.46
CA ASP A 259 -0.48 -18.89 -10.36
C ASP A 259 0.17 -18.40 -9.06
N ALA A 260 0.68 -17.17 -9.05
CA ALA A 260 1.22 -16.59 -7.84
C ALA A 260 0.08 -16.29 -6.85
N ARG A 261 0.39 -16.31 -5.55
CA ARG A 261 -0.51 -15.86 -4.48
C ARG A 261 0.13 -14.73 -3.71
N LEU A 262 -0.67 -13.83 -3.18
CA LEU A 262 -0.18 -12.84 -2.23
C LEU A 262 0.12 -13.50 -0.89
N THR A 263 1.26 -13.17 -0.28
CA THR A 263 1.49 -13.40 1.15
C THR A 263 0.69 -12.38 1.96
N SER A 264 0.73 -12.45 3.30
CA SER A 264 0.16 -11.40 4.16
C SER A 264 0.79 -10.01 3.89
N VAL A 265 2.10 -9.95 3.62
CA VAL A 265 2.80 -8.71 3.24
C VAL A 265 2.37 -8.23 1.86
N GLY A 266 2.27 -9.14 0.89
CA GLY A 266 1.77 -8.82 -0.44
C GLY A 266 0.33 -8.33 -0.44
N LEU A 267 -0.52 -8.92 0.43
CA LEU A 267 -1.91 -8.52 0.63
C LEU A 267 -1.99 -7.12 1.22
N LEU A 268 -1.27 -6.85 2.32
CA LEU A 268 -1.16 -5.51 2.92
C LEU A 268 -0.78 -4.47 1.86
N ILE A 269 0.31 -4.71 1.12
CA ILE A 269 0.81 -3.77 0.12
C ILE A 269 -0.17 -3.64 -1.04
N GLY A 270 -0.68 -4.75 -1.56
CA GLY A 270 -1.59 -4.75 -2.71
C GLY A 270 -2.89 -4.00 -2.44
N ILE A 271 -3.54 -4.25 -1.30
CA ILE A 271 -4.77 -3.54 -0.94
C ILE A 271 -4.51 -2.05 -0.70
N SER A 272 -3.40 -1.72 -0.02
CA SER A 272 -3.02 -0.33 0.24
C SER A 272 -2.74 0.43 -1.06
N VAL A 273 -1.93 -0.14 -1.95
CA VAL A 273 -1.60 0.45 -3.25
C VAL A 273 -2.84 0.61 -4.12
N TYR A 274 -3.72 -0.39 -4.13
CA TYR A 274 -4.98 -0.27 -4.84
C TYR A 274 -5.80 0.92 -4.33
N GLY A 275 -6.00 1.03 -3.01
CA GLY A 275 -6.78 2.13 -2.43
C GLY A 275 -6.19 3.50 -2.76
N ASP A 276 -4.88 3.65 -2.57
CA ASP A 276 -4.17 4.90 -2.81
C ASP A 276 -4.17 5.32 -4.29
N LEU A 277 -3.91 4.39 -5.22
CA LEU A 277 -3.78 4.72 -6.64
C LEU A 277 -5.11 4.77 -7.38
N SER A 278 -6.10 3.97 -6.98
CA SER A 278 -7.44 4.03 -7.59
C SER A 278 -8.31 5.15 -7.00
N GLY A 279 -7.90 5.74 -5.88
CA GLY A 279 -8.71 6.73 -5.13
C GLY A 279 -9.90 6.11 -4.39
N ASN A 280 -10.03 4.78 -4.41
CA ASN A 280 -11.08 4.07 -3.67
C ASN A 280 -10.72 3.98 -2.20
N LYS A 281 -11.68 4.32 -1.33
CA LYS A 281 -11.53 4.10 0.12
C LYS A 281 -11.57 2.60 0.40
N VAL A 282 -10.44 2.02 0.73
CA VAL A 282 -10.32 0.61 1.11
C VAL A 282 -9.75 0.50 2.51
N ASP A 283 -10.45 -0.21 3.37
CA ASP A 283 -9.96 -0.55 4.69
C ASP A 283 -9.13 -1.84 4.60
N VAL A 284 -7.82 -1.73 4.82
CA VAL A 284 -6.88 -2.86 4.75
C VAL A 284 -7.15 -3.86 5.87
N ASP A 285 -7.58 -3.38 7.03
CA ASP A 285 -7.81 -4.22 8.20
C ASP A 285 -8.95 -5.21 7.98
N GLU A 286 -9.93 -4.89 7.13
CA GLU A 286 -10.98 -5.83 6.71
C GLU A 286 -10.44 -7.06 5.97
N TYR A 287 -9.29 -6.96 5.31
CA TYR A 287 -8.71 -8.03 4.51
C TYR A 287 -7.66 -8.82 5.29
N LEU A 288 -6.98 -8.19 6.26
CA LEU A 288 -6.02 -8.87 7.13
C LEU A 288 -6.69 -9.70 8.23
N ASN A 289 -7.99 -9.50 8.47
CA ASN A 289 -8.81 -10.25 9.43
C ASN A 289 -9.60 -11.42 8.79
N MET A 290 -9.33 -11.77 7.53
CA MET A 290 -10.05 -12.85 6.85
C MET A 290 -9.48 -14.23 7.27
N ASP A 291 -10.09 -14.82 8.31
CA ASP A 291 -10.01 -16.26 8.62
C ASP A 291 -10.81 -17.10 7.60
#